data_AF-A0A969V3B0-F1
#
_entry.id   AF-A0A969V3B0-F1
#
_cell.length_a   1.000
_cell.length_b   1.000
_cell.length_c   1.000
_cell.angle_alpha   90.00
_cell.angle_beta   90.00
_cell.angle_gamma   90.00
#
_symmetry.space_group_name_H-M   'P 1'
#
loop_
_entity.id
_entity.type
_entity.pdbx_description
1 polymer ?
#
loop_
_entity_poly.entity_id
_entity_poly.type
_entity_poly.pdbx_seq_one_letter_code
_entity_poly.pdbx_strand_id
1 'polypeptide(L)'
;MLNAIYACKAQLIKAGHHLHEIALPATLADMLNTQKVIQDVESARAYGELLQSHRHQLTPALAHVLDQGAAIPEHIYQQALEDRQRAIKLSTEMMADIDAWLLPAATGEAPLGLTSTGDPLFNRLASGLGFPALSVPMPRKSHASHEMPLGLQLVGRFGQDAALLSTGLRISRTLSLVA
;
A
#
# COMPACT_ATOMS: atom_id res chain seq x y z
N MET A 1 -14.65 1.68 7.86
CA MET A 1 -13.62 0.79 7.28
C MET A 1 -13.84 -0.69 7.63
N LEU A 2 -13.64 -1.15 8.87
CA LEU A 2 -13.73 -2.59 9.23
C LEU A 2 -15.03 -3.28 8.77
N ASN A 3 -16.18 -2.66 9.01
CA ASN A 3 -17.47 -3.20 8.56
C ASN A 3 -17.57 -3.36 7.03
N ALA A 4 -16.95 -2.46 6.25
CA ALA A 4 -16.94 -2.55 4.80
C ALA A 4 -16.05 -3.71 4.33
N ILE A 5 -14.90 -3.92 4.99
CA ILE A 5 -14.02 -5.07 4.72
C ILE A 5 -14.73 -6.39 5.03
N TYR A 6 -15.41 -6.49 6.18
CA TYR A 6 -16.15 -7.69 6.54
C TYR A 6 -17.30 -7.98 5.56
N ALA A 7 -18.00 -6.94 5.10
CA ALA A 7 -19.03 -7.08 4.07
C ALA A 7 -18.44 -7.59 2.74
N CYS A 8 -17.30 -7.02 2.29
CA CYS A 8 -16.60 -7.50 1.10
C CYS A 8 -16.18 -8.96 1.25
N LYS A 9 -15.57 -9.33 2.39
CA LYS A 9 -15.16 -10.70 2.69
C LYS A 9 -16.34 -11.67 2.58
N ALA A 10 -17.48 -11.35 3.21
CA ALA A 10 -18.67 -12.19 3.19
C ALA A 10 -19.22 -12.37 1.76
N GLN A 11 -19.25 -11.29 0.97
CA GLN A 11 -19.71 -11.33 -0.42
C GLN A 11 -18.80 -12.15 -1.32
N LEU A 12 -17.48 -12.01 -1.16
CA LEU A 12 -16.50 -12.80 -1.92
C LEU A 12 -16.62 -14.30 -1.59
N ILE A 13 -16.73 -14.66 -0.32
CA ILE A 13 -16.93 -16.06 0.11
C ILE A 13 -18.24 -16.62 -0.47
N LYS A 14 -19.35 -15.86 -0.40
CA LYS A 14 -20.64 -16.28 -0.95
C LYS A 14 -20.58 -16.53 -2.46
N ALA A 15 -19.74 -15.79 -3.18
CA ALA A 15 -19.53 -15.95 -4.61
C ALA A 15 -18.53 -17.07 -4.97
N GLY A 16 -18.02 -17.82 -3.98
CA GLY A 16 -17.14 -18.97 -4.19
C GLY A 16 -15.64 -18.65 -4.18
N HIS A 17 -15.23 -17.43 -3.81
CA HIS A 17 -13.81 -17.11 -3.65
C HIS A 17 -13.27 -17.71 -2.35
N HIS A 18 -12.06 -18.28 -2.42
CA HIS A 18 -11.37 -18.85 -1.26
C HIS A 18 -10.54 -17.77 -0.58
N LEU A 19 -10.94 -17.36 0.62
CA LEU A 19 -10.24 -16.35 1.42
C LEU A 19 -9.66 -17.02 2.67
N HIS A 20 -8.36 -16.82 2.89
CA HIS A 20 -7.65 -17.29 4.07
C HIS A 20 -7.06 -16.08 4.80
N GLU A 21 -7.30 -16.01 6.11
CA GLU A 21 -6.62 -15.01 6.94
C GLU A 21 -5.19 -15.49 7.22
N ILE A 22 -4.24 -14.60 6.99
CA ILE A 22 -2.83 -14.85 7.25
C ILE A 22 -2.41 -13.97 8.43
N ALA A 23 -1.69 -14.55 9.39
CA ALA A 23 -0.99 -13.76 10.38
C ALA A 23 0.11 -12.97 9.66
N LEU A 24 0.18 -11.66 9.90
CA LEU A 24 1.21 -10.81 9.30
C LEU A 24 2.57 -11.13 9.96
N PRO A 25 3.54 -11.71 9.23
CA PRO A 25 4.85 -11.98 9.79
C PRO A 25 5.58 -10.68 10.16
N ALA A 26 6.40 -10.71 11.21
CA ALA A 26 7.17 -9.54 11.66
C ALA A 26 7.98 -8.90 10.51
N THR A 27 8.63 -9.70 9.68
CA THR A 27 9.37 -9.24 8.49
C THR A 27 8.53 -8.36 7.55
N LEU A 28 7.24 -8.67 7.41
CA LEU A 28 6.30 -7.89 6.58
C LEU A 28 5.71 -6.70 7.35
N ALA A 29 5.52 -6.82 8.66
CA ALA A 29 5.10 -5.70 9.51
C ALA A 29 6.17 -4.59 9.52
N ASP A 30 7.45 -4.97 9.59
CA ASP A 30 8.60 -4.05 9.60
C ASP A 30 8.83 -3.37 8.24
N MET A 31 8.18 -3.84 7.17
CA MET A 31 8.30 -3.23 5.84
C MET A 31 7.81 -1.78 5.81
N LEU A 32 6.91 -1.40 6.71
CA LEU A 32 6.44 0.00 6.81
C LEU A 32 7.60 0.95 7.13
N ASN A 33 8.43 0.59 8.09
CA ASN A 33 9.61 1.38 8.47
C ASN A 33 10.73 1.21 7.44
N THR A 34 10.97 -0.02 7.00
CA THR A 34 11.99 -0.34 5.98
C THR A 34 11.80 0.47 4.70
N GLN A 35 10.57 0.49 4.16
CA GLN A 35 10.26 1.25 2.96
C GLN A 35 10.43 2.76 3.18
N LYS A 36 10.04 3.27 4.36
CA LYS A 36 10.19 4.70 4.69
C LYS A 36 11.67 5.11 4.73
N VAL A 37 12.52 4.34 5.40
CA VAL A 37 13.97 4.59 5.47
C VAL A 37 14.58 4.66 4.06
N ILE A 38 14.27 3.68 3.22
CA ILE A 38 14.77 3.64 1.83
C ILE A 38 14.28 4.87 1.07
N GLN A 39 12.97 5.17 1.12
CA GLN A 39 12.39 6.32 0.44
C GLN A 39 13.01 7.64 0.88
N ASP A 40 13.18 7.87 2.18
CA ASP A 40 13.70 9.13 2.71
C ASP A 40 15.16 9.34 2.26
N VAL A 41 16.01 8.33 2.42
CA VAL A 41 17.42 8.38 2.00
C VAL A 41 17.53 8.61 0.50
N GLU A 42 16.80 7.85 -0.30
CA GLU A 42 16.86 7.96 -1.76
C GLU A 42 16.27 9.28 -2.27
N SER A 43 15.22 9.79 -1.62
CA SER A 43 14.67 11.12 -1.92
C SER A 43 15.67 12.22 -1.60
N ALA A 44 16.35 12.16 -0.45
CA ALA A 44 17.37 13.12 -0.07
C ALA A 44 18.56 13.11 -1.05
N ARG A 45 18.97 11.93 -1.52
CA ARG A 45 20.01 11.80 -2.54
C ARG A 45 19.56 12.34 -3.90
N ALA A 46 18.33 12.04 -4.32
CA ALA A 46 17.79 12.45 -5.62
C ALA A 46 17.50 13.96 -5.69
N TYR A 47 17.04 14.56 -4.59
CA TYR A 47 16.59 15.96 -4.54
C TYR A 47 17.48 16.86 -3.68
N GLY A 48 18.65 16.39 -3.26
CA GLY A 48 19.56 17.12 -2.36
C GLY A 48 20.02 18.45 -2.95
N GLU A 49 20.33 18.49 -4.24
CA GLU A 49 20.69 19.73 -4.94
C GLU A 49 19.53 20.73 -4.95
N LEU A 50 18.31 20.26 -5.20
CA LEU A 50 17.11 21.10 -5.18
C LEU A 50 16.88 21.69 -3.79
N LEU A 51 17.06 20.90 -2.73
CA LEU A 51 16.98 21.38 -1.35
C LEU A 51 18.03 22.46 -1.07
N GLN A 52 19.27 22.27 -1.51
CA GLN A 52 20.36 23.23 -1.26
C GLN A 52 20.18 24.54 -2.03
N SER A 53 19.77 24.47 -3.29
CA SER A 53 19.71 25.62 -4.20
C SER A 53 18.37 26.37 -4.16
N HIS A 54 17.26 25.69 -3.87
CA HIS A 54 15.90 26.22 -4.01
C HIS A 54 15.00 25.95 -2.81
N ARG A 55 15.55 25.81 -1.59
CA ARG A 55 14.77 25.49 -0.37
C ARG A 55 13.51 26.32 -0.18
N HIS A 56 13.58 27.63 -0.46
CA HIS A 56 12.46 28.57 -0.30
C HIS A 56 11.29 28.33 -1.25
N GLN A 57 11.50 27.52 -2.31
CA GLN A 57 10.46 27.11 -3.26
C GLN A 57 9.86 25.74 -2.91
N LEU A 58 10.43 25.02 -1.95
CA LEU A 58 9.90 23.75 -1.47
C LEU A 58 8.86 23.97 -0.38
N THR A 59 7.89 23.06 -0.32
CA THR A 59 6.98 23.02 0.83
C THR A 59 7.76 22.67 2.10
N PRO A 60 7.38 23.19 3.28
CA PRO A 60 8.04 22.85 4.53
C PRO A 60 8.06 21.33 4.80
N ALA A 61 7.00 20.63 4.41
CA ALA A 61 6.87 19.19 4.56
C ALA A 61 7.92 18.43 3.72
N LEU A 62 8.10 18.81 2.45
CA LEU A 62 9.10 18.18 1.58
C LEU A 62 10.52 18.48 2.07
N ALA A 63 10.82 19.74 2.40
CA ALA A 63 12.13 20.11 2.92
C ALA A 63 12.48 19.29 4.17
N HIS A 64 11.53 19.13 5.10
CA HIS A 64 11.72 18.32 6.29
C HIS A 64 12.03 16.85 5.97
N VAL A 65 11.30 16.21 5.05
CA VAL A 65 11.57 14.82 4.64
C VAL A 65 12.99 14.67 4.07
N LEU A 66 13.42 15.61 3.22
CA LEU A 66 14.75 15.57 2.62
C LEU A 66 15.87 15.78 3.67
N ASP A 67 15.67 16.69 4.64
CA ASP A 67 16.60 16.87 5.76
C ASP A 67 16.72 15.59 6.60
N GLN A 68 15.58 14.96 6.94
CA GLN A 68 15.56 13.71 7.70
C GLN A 68 16.25 12.59 6.95
N GLY A 69 15.96 12.44 5.65
CA GLY A 69 16.58 11.44 4.80
C GLY A 69 18.11 11.60 4.71
N ALA A 70 18.60 12.83 4.61
CA ALA A 70 20.03 13.13 4.58
C ALA A 70 20.75 12.85 5.92
N ALA A 71 20.01 12.86 7.03
CA ALA A 71 20.54 12.60 8.37
C ALA A 71 20.59 11.11 8.74
N ILE A 72 19.96 10.22 7.96
CA ILE A 72 19.96 8.79 8.24
C ILE A 72 21.36 8.21 8.00
N PRO A 73 21.95 7.50 8.99
CA PRO A 73 23.25 6.88 8.82
C PRO A 73 23.26 5.79 7.74
N GLU A 74 24.35 5.70 6.98
CA GLU A 74 24.48 4.73 5.86
C GLU A 74 24.22 3.28 6.29
N HIS A 75 24.68 2.87 7.48
CA HIS A 75 24.46 1.50 7.96
C HIS A 75 22.97 1.17 8.19
N ILE A 76 22.14 2.15 8.54
CA ILE A 76 20.69 1.98 8.68
C ILE A 76 20.05 1.79 7.30
N TYR A 77 20.48 2.57 6.31
CA TYR A 77 20.04 2.40 4.93
C TYR A 77 20.41 1.02 4.37
N GLN A 78 21.66 0.58 4.57
CA GLN A 78 22.10 -0.75 4.13
C GLN A 78 21.31 -1.86 4.82
N GLN A 79 21.04 -1.73 6.13
CA GLN A 79 20.21 -2.70 6.83
C GLN A 79 18.78 -2.77 6.26
N ALA A 80 18.18 -1.61 5.95
CA ALA A 80 16.85 -1.55 5.34
C ALA A 80 16.82 -2.21 3.95
N LEU A 81 17.88 -2.07 3.14
CA LEU A 81 17.98 -2.78 1.87
C LEU A 81 18.01 -4.30 2.05
N GLU A 82 18.74 -4.80 3.05
CA GLU A 82 18.75 -6.24 3.37
C GLU A 82 17.40 -6.73 3.88
N ASP A 83 16.74 -5.96 4.76
CA ASP A 83 15.40 -6.26 5.26
C ASP A 83 14.39 -6.35 4.13
N ARG A 84 14.44 -5.42 3.18
CA ARG A 84 13.62 -5.46 1.97
C ARG A 84 13.86 -6.74 1.17
N GLN A 85 15.11 -7.18 1.00
CA GLN A 85 15.40 -8.44 0.28
C GLN A 85 14.84 -9.66 1.03
N ARG A 86 14.97 -9.71 2.36
CA ARG A 86 14.38 -10.76 3.19
C ARG A 86 12.85 -10.78 3.06
N ALA A 87 12.22 -9.61 3.07
CA ALA A 87 10.78 -9.48 2.90
C ALA A 87 10.32 -9.91 1.49
N ILE A 88 11.05 -9.56 0.43
CA ILE A 88 10.73 -9.99 -0.95
C ILE A 88 10.78 -11.52 -1.06
N LYS A 89 11.81 -12.16 -0.49
CA LYS A 89 11.93 -13.62 -0.50
C LYS A 89 10.75 -14.28 0.22
N LEU A 90 10.49 -13.87 1.46
CA LEU A 90 9.37 -14.39 2.25
C LEU A 90 8.02 -14.17 1.56
N SER A 91 7.80 -12.97 1.02
CA SER A 91 6.56 -12.64 0.29
C SER A 91 6.37 -13.53 -0.93
N THR A 92 7.45 -13.81 -1.66
CA THR A 92 7.40 -14.69 -2.84
C THR A 92 6.97 -16.10 -2.46
N GLU A 93 7.51 -16.63 -1.36
CA GLU A 93 7.14 -17.95 -0.81
C GLU A 93 5.68 -17.96 -0.34
N MET A 94 5.26 -16.95 0.42
CA MET A 94 3.87 -16.82 0.89
C MET A 94 2.85 -16.66 -0.23
N MET A 95 3.27 -16.14 -1.39
CA MET A 95 2.41 -15.94 -2.55
C MET A 95 2.41 -17.11 -3.54
N ALA A 96 3.11 -18.21 -3.24
CA ALA A 96 3.25 -19.34 -4.17
C ALA A 96 1.90 -19.92 -4.60
N ASP A 97 0.98 -20.09 -3.65
CA ASP A 97 -0.30 -20.78 -3.82
C ASP A 97 -1.53 -19.85 -3.72
N ILE A 98 -1.32 -18.53 -3.86
CA ILE A 98 -2.40 -17.54 -3.80
C ILE A 98 -2.34 -16.57 -4.98
N ASP A 99 -3.52 -16.14 -5.45
CA ASP A 99 -3.64 -15.21 -6.58
C ASP A 99 -3.22 -13.79 -6.20
N ALA A 100 -3.61 -13.34 -5.00
CA ALA A 100 -3.35 -12.01 -4.50
C ALA A 100 -3.55 -11.93 -2.97
N TRP A 101 -2.84 -11.01 -2.33
CA TRP A 101 -3.22 -10.52 -1.01
C TRP A 101 -4.32 -9.48 -1.12
N LEU A 102 -5.16 -9.42 -0.08
CA LEU A 102 -6.29 -8.52 0.00
C LEU A 102 -6.15 -7.63 1.24
N LEU A 103 -6.07 -6.32 1.04
CA LEU A 103 -5.88 -5.32 2.08
C LEU A 103 -6.75 -4.07 1.78
N PRO A 104 -7.00 -3.19 2.76
CA PRO A 104 -7.60 -1.89 2.47
C PRO A 104 -6.70 -1.07 1.54
N ALA A 105 -7.28 -0.27 0.66
CA ALA A 105 -6.52 0.66 -0.19
C ALA A 105 -6.09 1.95 0.55
N ALA A 106 -6.75 2.25 1.66
CA ALA A 106 -6.49 3.39 2.53
C ALA A 106 -6.89 3.07 3.98
N THR A 107 -6.48 3.90 4.94
CA THR A 107 -6.86 3.76 6.36
C THR A 107 -8.33 4.09 6.63
N GLY A 108 -8.97 4.81 5.73
CA GLY A 108 -10.34 5.28 5.87
C GLY A 108 -10.85 5.94 4.60
N GLU A 109 -11.95 6.68 4.76
CA GLU A 109 -12.38 7.67 3.77
C GLU A 109 -11.35 8.79 3.66
N ALA A 110 -11.44 9.58 2.57
CA ALA A 110 -10.57 10.73 2.40
C ALA A 110 -10.70 11.70 3.60
N PRO A 111 -9.59 12.20 4.16
CA PRO A 111 -9.65 13.23 5.18
C PRO A 111 -10.40 14.48 4.69
N LEU A 112 -11.12 15.16 5.57
CA LEU A 112 -11.76 16.43 5.24
C LEU A 112 -10.71 17.54 5.13
N GLY A 113 -10.87 18.41 4.12
CA GLY A 113 -9.95 19.51 3.85
C GLY A 113 -8.71 19.06 3.07
N LEU A 114 -7.66 19.90 3.08
CA LEU A 114 -6.45 19.72 2.26
C LEU A 114 -5.16 19.65 3.11
N THR A 115 -5.28 19.53 4.43
CA THR A 115 -4.14 19.50 5.34
C THR A 115 -3.38 18.18 5.33
N SER A 116 -4.02 17.11 4.85
CA SER A 116 -3.43 15.78 4.71
C SER A 116 -4.01 15.07 3.50
N THR A 117 -3.17 14.29 2.83
CA THR A 117 -3.58 13.39 1.74
C THR A 117 -3.96 11.99 2.24
N GLY A 118 -3.90 11.76 3.55
CA GLY A 118 -4.12 10.47 4.19
C GLY A 118 -2.81 9.72 4.50
N ASP A 119 -2.91 8.64 5.27
CA ASP A 119 -1.77 7.79 5.60
C ASP A 119 -1.62 6.66 4.57
N PRO A 120 -0.46 6.54 3.87
CA PRO A 120 -0.24 5.50 2.87
C PRO A 120 0.10 4.14 3.48
N LEU A 121 -0.18 3.89 4.76
CA LEU A 121 0.12 2.67 5.54
C LEU A 121 0.04 1.39 4.70
N PHE A 122 -1.11 1.10 4.09
CA PHE A 122 -1.33 -0.14 3.35
C PHE A 122 -0.63 -0.19 1.98
N ASN A 123 -0.26 0.96 1.44
CA ASN A 123 0.38 1.08 0.12
C ASN A 123 1.91 0.95 0.20
N ARG A 124 2.51 1.25 1.37
CA ARG A 124 3.95 1.11 1.61
C ARG A 124 4.44 -0.32 1.41
N LEU A 125 3.62 -1.32 1.77
CA LEU A 125 3.98 -2.73 1.64
C LEU A 125 4.26 -3.11 0.17
N ALA A 126 3.27 -2.92 -0.72
CA ALA A 126 3.41 -3.28 -2.12
C ALA A 126 4.52 -2.48 -2.81
N SER A 127 4.61 -1.18 -2.53
CA SER A 127 5.66 -0.30 -3.05
C SER A 127 7.05 -0.76 -2.60
N GLY A 128 7.20 -1.11 -1.32
CA GLY A 128 8.46 -1.59 -0.75
C GLY A 128 8.88 -2.93 -1.33
N LEU A 129 7.94 -3.85 -1.56
CA LEU A 129 8.23 -5.14 -2.19
C LEU A 129 8.47 -5.02 -3.71
N GLY A 130 7.93 -3.98 -4.35
CA GLY A 130 7.90 -3.85 -5.81
C GLY A 130 6.89 -4.78 -6.47
N PHE A 131 5.89 -5.24 -5.72
CA PHE A 131 4.86 -6.16 -6.21
C PHE A 131 3.72 -5.36 -6.85
N PRO A 132 3.06 -5.88 -7.91
CA PRO A 132 1.96 -5.17 -8.55
C PRO A 132 0.79 -5.01 -7.56
N ALA A 133 0.16 -3.84 -7.58
CA ALA A 133 -0.97 -3.52 -6.73
C ALA A 133 -2.09 -2.87 -7.54
N LEU A 134 -3.34 -3.23 -7.23
CA LEU A 134 -4.54 -2.75 -7.89
C LEU A 134 -5.60 -2.42 -6.85
N SER A 135 -6.24 -1.26 -6.95
CA SER A 135 -7.40 -0.93 -6.13
C SER A 135 -8.70 -1.15 -6.91
N VAL A 136 -9.68 -1.79 -6.26
CA VAL A 136 -11.06 -1.90 -6.72
C VAL A 136 -12.01 -1.21 -5.73
N PRO A 137 -13.07 -0.53 -6.20
CA PRO A 137 -14.04 0.09 -5.29
C PRO A 137 -14.75 -0.95 -4.41
N MET A 138 -14.88 -0.66 -3.12
CA MET A 138 -15.77 -1.40 -2.23
C MET A 138 -17.24 -1.01 -2.46
N PRO A 139 -18.21 -1.89 -2.18
CA PRO A 139 -19.62 -1.53 -2.16
C PRO A 139 -19.88 -0.39 -1.18
N ARG A 140 -20.72 0.55 -1.59
CA ARG A 140 -21.22 1.63 -0.74
C ARG A 140 -22.50 1.21 -0.05
N LYS A 141 -22.72 1.70 1.16
CA LYS A 141 -23.96 1.47 1.90
C LYS A 141 -25.10 2.32 1.35
N SER A 142 -24.78 3.49 0.84
CA SER A 142 -25.73 4.44 0.30
C SER A 142 -25.11 5.31 -0.79
N HIS A 143 -25.98 5.90 -1.61
CA HIS A 143 -25.58 6.98 -2.51
C HIS A 143 -25.66 8.37 -1.88
N ALA A 144 -25.71 8.47 -0.55
CA ALA A 144 -25.82 9.74 0.16
C ALA A 144 -24.61 10.64 -0.11
N SER A 145 -24.85 11.95 -0.14
CA SER A 145 -23.87 12.99 -0.50
C SER A 145 -22.63 13.05 0.40
N HIS A 146 -22.65 12.41 1.57
CA HIS A 146 -21.58 12.43 2.56
C HIS A 146 -20.79 11.12 2.64
N GLU A 147 -21.23 10.04 1.97
CA GLU A 147 -20.49 8.78 1.96
C GLU A 147 -19.39 8.83 0.90
N MET A 148 -18.14 8.77 1.34
CA MET A 148 -16.98 8.80 0.46
C MET A 148 -16.56 7.38 0.02
N PRO A 149 -16.00 7.24 -1.20
CA PRO A 149 -15.58 5.92 -1.69
C PRO A 149 -14.51 5.29 -0.80
N LEU A 150 -14.61 3.97 -0.64
CA LEU A 150 -13.56 3.13 -0.07
C LEU A 150 -13.03 2.18 -1.15
N GLY A 151 -11.75 1.84 -1.06
CA GLY A 151 -11.09 0.92 -1.97
C GLY A 151 -10.57 -0.32 -1.25
N LEU A 152 -10.62 -1.45 -1.95
CA LEU A 152 -9.99 -2.70 -1.60
C LEU A 152 -8.77 -2.89 -2.51
N GLN A 153 -7.60 -3.08 -1.93
CA GLN A 153 -6.35 -3.28 -2.65
C GLN A 153 -6.04 -4.77 -2.77
N LEU A 154 -5.71 -5.18 -3.99
CA LEU A 154 -5.17 -6.48 -4.33
C LEU A 154 -3.67 -6.30 -4.60
N VAL A 155 -2.83 -7.11 -3.95
CA VAL A 155 -1.39 -7.16 -4.22
C VAL A 155 -1.07 -8.51 -4.85
N GLY A 156 -0.54 -8.49 -6.06
CA GLY A 156 -0.22 -9.69 -6.85
C GLY A 156 1.25 -10.08 -6.75
N ARG A 157 1.60 -11.18 -7.41
CA ARG A 157 2.98 -11.66 -7.49
C ARG A 157 3.84 -10.75 -8.35
N PHE A 158 5.12 -10.63 -8.03
CA PHE A 158 6.08 -9.85 -8.82
C PHE A 158 6.02 -10.22 -10.32
N GLY A 159 5.88 -9.20 -11.18
CA GLY A 159 5.83 -9.34 -12.64
C GLY A 159 4.57 -10.04 -13.20
N GLN A 160 3.53 -10.24 -12.38
CA GLN A 160 2.27 -10.90 -12.77
C GLN A 160 1.10 -9.91 -12.90
N ASP A 161 1.36 -8.72 -13.42
CA ASP A 161 0.38 -7.63 -13.56
C ASP A 161 -0.89 -8.04 -14.31
N ALA A 162 -0.74 -8.78 -15.42
CA ALA A 162 -1.88 -9.27 -16.20
C ALA A 162 -2.77 -10.24 -15.41
N ALA A 163 -2.15 -11.12 -14.61
CA ALA A 163 -2.88 -12.03 -13.72
C ALA A 163 -3.60 -11.24 -12.62
N LEU A 164 -2.94 -10.24 -12.03
CA LEU A 164 -3.56 -9.37 -11.03
C LEU A 164 -4.75 -8.59 -11.60
N LEU A 165 -4.66 -8.05 -12.82
CA LEU A 165 -5.77 -7.38 -13.51
C LEU A 165 -6.95 -8.34 -13.74
N SER A 166 -6.67 -9.57 -14.18
CA SER A 166 -7.69 -10.61 -14.35
C SER A 166 -8.40 -10.93 -13.02
N THR A 167 -7.64 -11.07 -11.93
CA THR A 167 -8.18 -11.26 -10.58
C THR A 167 -9.00 -10.04 -10.14
N GLY A 168 -8.48 -8.82 -10.33
CA GLY A 168 -9.17 -7.57 -10.01
C GLY A 168 -10.50 -7.42 -10.72
N LEU A 169 -10.58 -7.79 -12.01
CA LEU A 169 -11.83 -7.81 -12.77
C LEU A 169 -12.86 -8.77 -12.17
N ARG A 170 -12.44 -9.98 -11.76
CA ARG A 170 -13.33 -10.95 -11.08
C ARG A 170 -13.85 -10.39 -9.76
N ILE A 171 -12.97 -9.86 -8.93
CA ILE A 171 -13.31 -9.27 -7.62
C ILE A 171 -14.24 -8.06 -7.81
N SER A 172 -13.91 -7.13 -8.70
CA SER A 172 -14.73 -5.96 -8.98
C SER A 172 -16.14 -6.36 -9.42
N ARG A 173 -16.29 -7.31 -10.34
CA ARG A 173 -17.60 -7.82 -10.76
C ARG A 173 -18.37 -8.42 -9.58
N THR A 174 -17.74 -9.25 -8.76
CA THR A 174 -18.39 -9.83 -7.57
C THR A 174 -18.91 -8.75 -6.63
N LEU A 175 -18.11 -7.70 -6.38
CA LEU A 175 -18.48 -6.61 -5.48
C LEU A 175 -19.56 -5.69 -6.06
N SER A 176 -19.58 -5.47 -7.38
CA SER A 176 -20.58 -4.63 -8.06
C SER A 176 -21.96 -5.28 -8.23
N LEU A 177 -22.08 -6.61 -8.13
CA LEU A 177 -23.34 -7.33 -8.38
C LEU A 177 -24.42 -7.18 -7.28
N VAL A 178 -24.18 -6.39 -6.23
CA VAL A 178 -25.09 -6.23 -5.08
C VAL A 178 -25.32 -4.74 -4.72
N ALA A 179 -25.08 -3.83 -5.66
CA ALA A 179 -25.45 -2.42 -5.53
C ALA A 179 -26.87 -2.16 -6.03
#